data_AF-A0AA41VKU8-F1
#
_entry.id   AF-A0AA41VKU8-F1
#
_cell.length_a   1.000
_cell.length_b   1.000
_cell.length_c   1.000
_cell.angle_alpha   90.00
_cell.angle_beta   90.00
_cell.angle_gamma   90.00
#
_symmetry.space_group_name_H-M   'P 1'
#
loop_
_entity.id
_entity.type
_entity.pdbx_description
1 polymer ?
#
loop_
_entity_poly.entity_id
_entity_poly.type
_entity_poly.pdbx_seq_one_letter_code
_entity_poly.pdbx_strand_id
1 'polypeptide(L)'
;MEFTQRNFASVGFLLLAILGISLLQEMASAHTVNINIEITTDGCCCQAPSCPCPSPPTPAPSPPPPPPSPSPPPPVPTPSPPPPSPPPPTPSPPPPPPAEFICEDGVDIYSDNYMSGETDCNLCDEDCASECLRSGTSVVNKSCLKDIDSLSCKCCCKGTSTPTTLASALGSLLLAGALL
;
A
#
# COMPACT_ATOMS: atom_id res chain seq x y z
N MET A 1 -9.14 12.49 -21.86
CA MET A 1 -10.25 12.65 -20.90
C MET A 1 -9.78 12.19 -19.51
N GLU A 2 -8.68 12.77 -19.01
CA GLU A 2 -7.87 12.21 -17.90
C GLU A 2 -7.95 13.04 -16.61
N PHE A 3 -8.86 14.02 -16.56
CA PHE A 3 -8.95 14.97 -15.43
C PHE A 3 -9.93 14.53 -14.33
N THR A 4 -10.69 13.46 -14.55
CA THR A 4 -11.79 13.06 -13.65
C THR A 4 -11.36 12.06 -12.58
N GLN A 5 -10.32 11.25 -12.82
CA GLN A 5 -9.92 10.17 -11.91
C GLN A 5 -9.19 10.66 -10.65
N ARG A 6 -8.48 11.80 -10.74
CA ARG A 6 -7.72 12.38 -9.61
C ARG A 6 -8.62 12.97 -8.52
N ASN A 7 -9.86 13.33 -8.86
CA ASN A 7 -10.80 13.93 -7.90
C ASN A 7 -11.44 12.89 -6.98
N PHE A 8 -11.69 11.67 -7.46
CA PHE A 8 -12.33 10.61 -6.66
C PHE A 8 -11.45 10.13 -5.50
N ALA A 9 -10.13 10.02 -5.72
CA ALA A 9 -9.20 9.64 -4.66
C ALA A 9 -9.10 10.70 -3.54
N SER A 10 -9.19 11.99 -3.90
CA SER A 10 -9.11 13.10 -2.95
C SER A 10 -10.35 13.20 -2.05
N VAL A 11 -11.55 13.04 -2.63
CA VAL A 11 -12.81 13.09 -1.87
C VAL A 11 -12.94 11.89 -0.93
N GLY A 12 -12.50 10.70 -1.35
CA GLY A 12 -12.48 9.51 -0.50
C GLY A 12 -11.55 9.67 0.72
N PHE A 13 -10.36 10.23 0.51
CA PHE A 13 -9.40 10.46 1.60
C PHE A 13 -9.90 11.51 2.60
N LEU A 14 -10.57 12.57 2.12
CA LEU A 14 -11.18 13.59 2.96
C LEU A 14 -12.30 13.01 3.83
N LEU A 15 -13.17 12.16 3.27
CA LEU A 15 -14.25 11.51 4.01
C LEU A 15 -13.72 10.54 5.08
N LEU A 16 -12.70 9.76 4.76
CA LEU A 16 -12.04 8.88 5.73
C LEU A 16 -11.37 9.67 6.87
N ALA A 17 -10.74 10.80 6.57
CA ALA A 17 -10.13 11.66 7.58
C ALA A 17 -11.18 12.30 8.51
N ILE A 18 -12.31 12.76 7.97
CA ILE A 18 -13.39 13.38 8.76
C ILE A 18 -14.05 12.35 9.70
N LEU A 19 -14.32 11.13 9.22
CA LEU A 19 -14.87 10.06 10.04
C LEU A 19 -13.88 9.60 11.12
N GLY A 20 -12.58 9.52 10.78
CA GLY A 20 -11.53 9.14 11.72
C GLY A 20 -11.33 10.13 12.88
N ILE A 21 -11.32 11.44 12.59
CA ILE A 21 -11.17 12.48 13.64
C ILE A 21 -12.40 12.51 14.56
N SER A 22 -13.60 12.29 14.02
CA SER A 22 -14.84 12.26 14.83
C SER A 22 -14.85 11.11 15.83
N LEU A 23 -14.40 9.92 15.43
CA LEU A 23 -14.25 8.77 16.35
C LEU A 23 -13.18 9.00 17.42
N LEU A 24 -12.09 9.69 17.08
CA LEU A 24 -11.03 9.98 18.05
C LEU A 24 -11.49 10.94 19.15
N GLN A 25 -12.38 11.88 18.82
CA GLN A 25 -12.91 12.86 19.77
C GLN A 25 -13.90 12.27 20.78
N GLU A 26 -14.60 11.19 20.43
CA GLU A 26 -15.50 10.50 21.35
C GLU A 26 -14.73 9.79 22.49
N MET A 27 -13.53 9.27 22.19
CA MET A 27 -12.71 8.52 23.15
C MET A 27 -12.03 9.40 24.22
N ALA A 28 -11.86 10.70 23.95
CA ALA A 28 -11.19 11.63 24.87
C ALA A 28 -12.11 12.18 25.98
N SER A 29 -13.43 11.95 25.90
CA SER A 29 -14.40 12.53 26.84
C SER A 29 -14.71 11.65 28.07
N ALA A 30 -14.07 10.49 28.21
CA ALA A 30 -14.45 9.49 29.22
C ALA A 30 -13.76 9.61 30.60
N HIS A 31 -12.91 10.61 30.86
CA HIS A 31 -12.25 10.75 32.17
C HIS A 31 -12.15 12.21 32.64
N THR A 32 -13.29 12.79 33.00
CA THR A 32 -13.31 13.93 33.95
C THR A 32 -14.19 13.52 35.11
N VAL A 33 -13.65 12.67 35.99
CA VAL A 33 -14.27 12.38 37.29
C VAL A 33 -14.11 13.62 38.16
N ASN A 34 -15.22 14.30 38.38
CA ASN A 34 -15.37 15.47 39.24
C ASN A 34 -15.12 15.08 40.71
N ILE A 35 -13.96 15.40 41.26
CA ILE A 35 -13.65 15.15 42.68
C ILE A 35 -14.19 16.34 43.49
N ASN A 36 -15.44 16.24 43.94
CA ASN A 36 -16.06 17.15 44.89
C ASN A 36 -15.57 16.78 46.30
N ILE A 37 -14.48 17.38 46.76
CA ILE A 37 -13.93 17.15 48.10
C ILE A 37 -14.80 17.90 49.12
N GLU A 38 -15.76 17.20 49.72
CA GLU A 38 -16.40 17.65 50.96
C GLU A 38 -15.39 17.47 52.12
N ILE A 39 -14.74 18.56 52.51
CA ILE A 39 -13.91 18.62 53.71
C ILE A 39 -14.86 18.63 54.92
N THR A 40 -15.20 17.43 55.39
CA THR A 40 -15.71 17.23 56.75
C THR A 40 -14.52 17.32 57.71
N THR A 41 -14.36 18.47 58.34
CA THR A 41 -13.51 18.58 59.53
C THR A 41 -14.40 18.70 60.76
N ASP A 42 -14.43 17.58 61.46
CA ASP A 42 -15.02 17.33 62.77
C ASP A 42 -14.47 18.28 63.85
N GLY A 43 -15.33 18.63 64.82
CA GLY A 43 -14.87 18.95 66.17
C GLY A 43 -14.82 20.42 66.57
N CYS A 44 -15.95 20.95 67.07
CA CYS A 44 -15.96 21.51 68.44
C CYS A 44 -17.37 21.63 69.02
N CYS A 45 -17.50 21.14 70.24
CA CYS A 45 -18.68 21.08 71.08
C CYS A 45 -19.17 22.48 71.48
N CYS A 46 -20.49 22.64 71.66
CA CYS A 46 -21.11 22.90 72.98
C CYS A 46 -22.53 23.46 72.81
N GLN A 47 -23.49 22.66 73.26
CA GLN A 47 -24.90 23.02 73.44
C GLN A 47 -25.14 23.15 74.95
N ALA A 48 -25.77 24.26 75.37
CA ALA A 48 -26.25 24.66 76.72
C ALA A 48 -25.45 25.77 77.47
N PRO A 49 -26.14 26.61 78.28
CA PRO A 49 -25.78 28.02 78.46
C PRO A 49 -25.12 28.29 79.81
N SER A 50 -23.80 28.42 79.86
CA SER A 50 -23.01 29.29 80.76
C SER A 50 -21.54 28.84 80.85
N CYS A 51 -20.79 29.07 79.79
CA CYS A 51 -19.33 29.09 79.85
C CYS A 51 -18.85 30.53 79.60
N PRO A 52 -18.28 31.25 80.59
CA PRO A 52 -17.61 32.51 80.32
C PRO A 52 -16.30 32.23 79.59
N CYS A 53 -16.27 32.47 78.29
CA CYS A 53 -15.01 32.49 77.52
C CYS A 53 -14.16 33.68 77.99
N PRO A 54 -12.88 33.47 78.36
CA PRO A 54 -11.96 34.56 78.62
C PRO A 54 -11.69 35.33 77.32
N SER A 55 -11.73 36.66 77.37
CA SER A 55 -11.37 37.50 76.23
C SER A 55 -9.94 37.19 75.78
N PRO A 56 -9.71 36.95 74.47
CA PRO A 56 -8.38 36.66 73.97
C PRO A 56 -7.46 37.89 74.13
N PRO A 57 -6.17 37.68 74.44
CA PRO A 57 -5.19 38.77 74.44
C PRO A 57 -5.07 39.38 73.05
N THR A 58 -4.87 40.70 73.00
CA THR A 58 -4.65 41.46 71.76
C THR A 58 -3.48 40.85 70.99
N PRO A 59 -3.64 40.50 69.70
CA PRO A 59 -2.57 39.93 68.90
C PRO A 59 -1.38 40.88 68.83
N ALA A 60 -0.17 40.36 69.08
CA ALA A 60 1.06 41.09 68.81
C ALA A 60 1.12 41.48 67.32
N PRO A 61 1.70 42.64 66.97
CA PRO A 61 1.85 43.05 65.57
C PRO A 61 2.63 41.99 64.80
N SER A 62 2.08 41.56 63.66
CA SER A 62 2.73 40.57 62.80
C SER A 62 4.10 41.09 62.35
N PRO A 63 5.13 40.23 62.35
CA PRO A 63 6.44 40.60 61.82
C PRO A 63 6.33 40.99 60.34
N PRO A 64 7.23 41.88 59.85
CA PRO A 64 7.27 42.23 58.44
C PRO A 64 7.50 40.97 57.58
N PRO A 65 6.90 40.91 56.39
CA PRO A 65 7.07 39.76 55.50
C PRO A 65 8.56 39.60 55.14
N PRO A 66 9.05 38.35 55.01
CA PRO A 66 10.40 38.10 54.56
C PRO A 66 10.60 38.66 53.14
N PRO A 67 11.83 39.07 52.80
CA PRO A 67 12.13 39.53 51.44
C PRO A 67 11.81 38.44 50.42
N PRO A 68 11.37 38.81 49.21
CA PRO A 68 11.09 37.84 48.15
C PRO A 68 12.35 37.04 47.82
N SER A 69 12.19 35.72 47.71
CA SER A 69 13.26 34.82 47.30
C SER A 69 13.77 35.23 45.91
N PRO A 70 15.08 35.19 45.63
CA PRO A 70 15.63 35.49 44.32
C PRO A 70 15.01 34.57 43.26
N SER A 71 14.72 35.13 42.07
CA SER A 71 14.23 34.37 40.94
C SER A 71 15.22 33.25 40.57
N PRO A 72 14.73 32.05 40.24
CA PRO A 72 15.59 30.96 39.80
C PRO A 72 16.33 31.34 38.51
N PRO A 73 17.56 30.84 38.31
CA PRO A 73 18.30 31.08 37.07
C PRO A 73 17.56 30.46 35.87
N PRO A 74 17.73 31.04 34.66
CA PRO A 74 17.12 30.51 33.46
C PRO A 74 17.62 29.08 33.18
N PRO A 75 16.76 28.19 32.65
CA PRO A 75 17.16 26.84 32.28
C PRO A 75 18.24 26.88 31.20
N VAL A 76 19.24 26.01 31.34
CA VAL A 76 20.30 25.82 30.34
C VAL A 76 19.67 25.16 29.10
N PRO A 77 19.98 25.63 27.87
CA PRO A 77 19.46 25.02 26.66
C PRO A 77 19.92 23.56 26.57
N THR A 78 18.98 22.66 26.29
CA THR A 78 19.26 21.26 26.00
C THR A 78 20.04 21.13 24.69
N PRO A 79 21.08 20.27 24.64
CA PRO A 79 21.83 20.04 23.40
C PRO A 79 20.91 19.45 22.31
N SER A 80 21.12 19.88 21.07
CA SER A 80 20.40 19.33 19.92
C SER A 80 20.68 17.83 19.76
N PRO A 81 19.67 17.02 19.39
CA PRO A 81 19.87 15.60 19.15
C PRO A 81 20.82 15.38 17.96
N PRO A 82 21.59 14.28 17.96
CA PRO A 82 22.42 13.91 16.83
C PRO A 82 21.57 13.63 15.58
N PRO A 83 22.12 13.85 14.38
CA PRO A 83 21.41 13.55 13.14
C PRO A 83 21.09 12.04 13.04
N PRO A 84 19.95 11.67 12.42
CA PRO A 84 19.60 10.28 12.21
C PRO A 84 20.64 9.57 11.33
N SER A 85 20.88 8.30 11.61
CA SER A 85 21.75 7.46 10.78
C SER A 85 21.15 7.29 9.38
N PRO A 86 21.98 7.22 8.32
CA PRO A 86 21.49 6.96 6.98
C PRO A 86 20.80 5.59 6.91
N PRO A 87 19.76 5.45 6.07
CA PRO A 87 19.09 4.18 5.89
C PRO A 87 20.05 3.14 5.29
N PRO A 88 19.89 1.85 5.63
CA PRO A 88 20.67 0.79 5.02
C PRO A 88 20.43 0.75 3.50
N PRO A 89 21.44 0.33 2.71
CA PRO A 89 21.25 0.16 1.28
C PRO A 89 20.15 -0.85 1.01
N THR A 90 19.27 -0.54 0.06
CA THR A 90 18.25 -1.47 -0.40
C THR A 90 18.92 -2.71 -1.00
N PRO A 91 18.46 -3.93 -0.67
CA PRO A 91 18.97 -5.13 -1.31
C PRO A 91 18.74 -5.06 -2.81
N SER A 92 19.69 -5.56 -3.60
CA SER A 92 19.51 -5.67 -5.05
C SER A 92 18.28 -6.52 -5.35
N PRO A 93 17.48 -6.15 -6.36
CA PRO A 93 16.32 -6.94 -6.75
C PRO A 93 16.77 -8.36 -7.16
N PRO A 94 15.96 -9.39 -6.88
CA PRO A 94 16.25 -10.74 -7.35
C PRO A 94 16.33 -10.74 -8.89
N PRO A 95 17.17 -11.61 -9.48
CA PRO A 95 17.22 -11.76 -10.93
C PRO A 95 15.82 -12.09 -11.47
N PRO A 96 15.46 -11.57 -12.65
CA PRO A 96 14.19 -11.88 -13.27
C PRO A 96 14.08 -13.41 -13.44
N PRO A 97 12.88 -13.99 -13.25
CA PRO A 97 12.67 -15.40 -13.55
C PRO A 97 13.11 -15.66 -15.00
N PRO A 98 13.70 -16.83 -15.30
CA PRO A 98 13.99 -17.20 -16.67
C PRO A 98 12.70 -17.06 -17.47
N ALA A 99 12.77 -16.36 -18.61
CA ALA A 99 11.65 -16.28 -19.52
C ALA A 99 11.24 -17.71 -19.82
N GLU A 100 10.05 -18.12 -19.38
CA GLU A 100 9.51 -19.41 -19.77
C GLU A 100 9.32 -19.32 -21.29
N PHE A 101 10.26 -19.90 -22.02
CA PHE A 101 10.12 -20.08 -23.45
C PHE A 101 9.00 -21.08 -23.64
N ILE A 102 7.80 -20.58 -23.95
CA ILE A 102 6.60 -21.37 -24.19
C ILE A 102 6.79 -22.27 -25.41
N CYS A 103 7.77 -21.94 -26.26
CA CYS A 103 8.15 -22.64 -27.49
C CYS A 103 9.52 -23.30 -27.39
N GLU A 104 9.68 -24.43 -28.08
CA GLU A 104 10.97 -25.08 -28.26
C GLU A 104 11.82 -24.31 -29.30
N ASP A 105 13.06 -24.00 -28.92
CA ASP A 105 13.96 -23.13 -29.67
C ASP A 105 14.22 -23.68 -31.10
N GLY A 106 13.86 -22.89 -32.12
CA GLY A 106 14.12 -23.20 -33.52
C GLY A 106 13.19 -24.23 -34.18
N VAL A 107 12.18 -24.72 -33.45
CA VAL A 107 11.18 -25.66 -33.99
C VAL A 107 9.82 -24.98 -34.09
N ASP A 108 9.35 -24.34 -33.02
CA ASP A 108 7.99 -23.79 -32.97
C ASP A 108 7.92 -22.31 -33.37
N ILE A 109 6.75 -21.90 -33.86
CA ILE A 109 6.47 -20.53 -34.27
C ILE A 109 5.82 -19.80 -33.10
N TYR A 110 6.47 -18.75 -32.62
CA TYR A 110 5.94 -17.87 -31.58
C TYR A 110 5.10 -16.74 -32.20
N SER A 111 3.88 -16.56 -31.71
CA SER A 111 2.99 -15.45 -32.08
C SER A 111 2.49 -14.76 -30.82
N ASP A 112 2.61 -13.44 -30.73
CA ASP A 112 2.04 -12.63 -29.66
C ASP A 112 0.87 -11.80 -30.19
N ASN A 113 -0.28 -11.91 -29.52
CA ASN A 113 -1.41 -11.03 -29.76
C ASN A 113 -1.71 -10.20 -28.52
N TYR A 114 -2.01 -8.93 -28.75
CA TYR A 114 -2.33 -7.97 -27.70
C TYR A 114 -3.77 -7.49 -27.89
N MET A 115 -4.60 -7.77 -26.89
CA MET A 115 -5.99 -7.34 -26.84
C MET A 115 -6.15 -6.30 -25.74
N SER A 116 -6.56 -5.09 -26.13
CA SER A 116 -6.90 -4.02 -25.18
C SER A 116 -8.37 -4.09 -24.77
N GLY A 117 -8.64 -3.81 -23.49
CA GLY A 117 -10.01 -3.79 -22.97
C GLY A 117 -10.58 -5.17 -22.59
N GLU A 118 -9.78 -6.22 -22.68
CA GLU A 118 -10.16 -7.58 -22.28
C GLU A 118 -9.24 -8.11 -21.19
N THR A 119 -9.80 -8.86 -20.24
CA THR A 119 -9.05 -9.43 -19.09
C THR A 119 -9.20 -10.95 -18.98
N ASP A 120 -9.93 -11.57 -19.92
CA ASP A 120 -10.25 -12.99 -19.93
C ASP A 120 -9.30 -13.81 -20.80
N CYS A 121 -8.46 -14.62 -20.17
CA CYS A 121 -7.49 -15.50 -20.86
C CYS A 121 -8.15 -16.60 -21.73
N ASN A 122 -9.45 -16.84 -21.57
CA ASN A 122 -10.17 -17.79 -22.42
C ASN A 122 -10.26 -17.31 -23.88
N LEU A 123 -10.12 -16.00 -24.13
CA LEU A 123 -10.07 -15.45 -25.48
C LEU A 123 -8.79 -15.86 -26.22
N CYS A 124 -7.69 -16.11 -25.49
CA CYS A 124 -6.44 -16.57 -26.09
C CYS A 124 -6.57 -17.97 -26.71
N ASP A 125 -7.53 -18.80 -26.28
CA ASP A 125 -7.74 -20.13 -26.85
C ASP A 125 -8.10 -20.07 -28.33
N GLU A 126 -9.17 -19.33 -28.65
CA GLU A 126 -9.68 -19.21 -30.01
C GLU A 126 -8.76 -18.36 -30.88
N ASP A 127 -8.14 -17.34 -30.30
CA ASP A 127 -7.24 -16.45 -31.01
C ASP A 127 -5.92 -17.15 -31.38
N CYS A 128 -5.27 -17.84 -30.42
CA CYS A 128 -4.11 -18.66 -30.72
C CYS A 128 -4.43 -19.79 -31.70
N ALA A 129 -5.60 -20.43 -31.56
CA ALA A 129 -6.03 -21.47 -32.49
C ALA A 129 -6.15 -20.90 -33.91
N SER A 130 -6.78 -19.74 -34.07
CA SER A 130 -6.97 -19.08 -35.36
C SER A 130 -5.65 -18.67 -36.00
N GLU A 131 -4.74 -18.06 -35.23
CA GLU A 131 -3.43 -17.64 -35.74
C GLU A 131 -2.57 -18.84 -36.14
N CYS A 132 -2.51 -19.89 -35.33
CA CYS A 132 -1.79 -21.11 -35.71
C CYS A 132 -2.42 -21.79 -36.94
N LEU A 133 -3.75 -21.78 -37.05
CA LEU A 133 -4.47 -22.34 -38.20
C LEU A 133 -4.16 -21.57 -39.50
N ARG A 134 -4.02 -20.24 -39.43
CA ARG A 134 -3.58 -19.41 -40.57
C ARG A 134 -2.18 -19.77 -41.03
N SER A 135 -1.31 -20.15 -40.11
CA SER A 135 0.02 -20.67 -40.41
C SER A 135 0.02 -22.16 -40.84
N GLY A 136 -1.13 -22.83 -40.87
CA GLY A 136 -1.25 -24.24 -41.21
C GLY A 136 -0.75 -25.19 -40.11
N THR A 137 -0.77 -24.72 -38.87
CA THR A 137 -0.18 -25.38 -37.69
C THR A 137 -1.20 -25.51 -36.56
N SER A 138 -0.86 -26.27 -35.52
CA SER A 138 -1.69 -26.43 -34.32
C SER A 138 -1.04 -25.75 -33.13
N VAL A 139 -1.83 -25.22 -32.18
CA VAL A 139 -1.31 -24.69 -30.92
C VAL A 139 -0.64 -25.84 -30.13
N VAL A 140 0.63 -25.67 -29.80
CA VAL A 140 1.40 -26.58 -28.92
C VAL A 140 1.26 -26.13 -27.49
N ASN A 141 1.44 -24.84 -27.26
CA ASN A 141 1.44 -24.26 -25.94
C ASN A 141 0.95 -22.81 -26.03
N LYS A 142 0.46 -22.27 -24.93
CA LYS A 142 -0.01 -20.89 -24.86
C LYS A 142 0.21 -20.37 -23.45
N SER A 143 0.50 -19.08 -23.35
CA SER A 143 0.46 -18.37 -22.07
C SER A 143 -0.37 -17.12 -22.22
N CYS A 144 -0.96 -16.69 -21.11
CA CYS A 144 -1.73 -15.47 -21.04
C CYS A 144 -1.15 -14.60 -19.93
N LEU A 145 -0.75 -13.37 -20.27
CA LEU A 145 -0.35 -12.37 -19.30
C LEU A 145 -1.47 -11.34 -19.20
N LYS A 146 -2.02 -11.20 -18.00
CA LYS A 146 -3.01 -10.17 -17.68
C LYS A 146 -2.29 -8.93 -17.18
N ASP A 147 -2.52 -7.81 -17.85
CA ASP A 147 -2.19 -6.46 -17.40
C ASP A 147 -3.47 -5.73 -16.97
N ILE A 148 -3.36 -4.51 -16.46
CA ILE A 148 -4.45 -3.81 -15.76
C ILE A 148 -5.69 -3.61 -16.65
N ASP A 149 -5.49 -3.35 -17.95
CA ASP A 149 -6.55 -3.16 -18.96
C ASP A 149 -6.23 -3.90 -20.27
N SER A 150 -5.38 -4.92 -20.20
CA SER A 150 -4.87 -5.57 -21.42
C SER A 150 -4.53 -7.03 -21.20
N LEU A 151 -4.71 -7.79 -22.26
CA LEU A 151 -4.37 -9.20 -22.34
C LEU A 151 -3.27 -9.39 -23.37
N SER A 152 -2.17 -10.02 -22.97
CA SER A 152 -1.15 -10.50 -23.91
C SER A 152 -1.26 -12.01 -24.02
N CYS A 153 -1.74 -12.48 -25.16
CA CYS A 153 -1.78 -13.87 -25.54
C CYS A 153 -0.46 -14.22 -26.22
N LYS A 154 0.30 -15.15 -25.65
CA LYS A 154 1.50 -15.69 -26.27
C LYS A 154 1.19 -17.10 -26.73
N CYS A 155 1.12 -17.27 -28.05
CA CYS A 155 0.77 -18.50 -28.72
C CYS A 155 2.02 -19.18 -29.22
N CYS A 156 2.15 -20.47 -28.94
CA CYS A 156 3.17 -21.31 -29.53
C CYS A 156 2.53 -22.27 -30.51
N CYS A 157 2.80 -22.06 -31.79
CA CYS A 157 2.29 -22.86 -32.88
C CYS A 157 3.32 -23.91 -33.28
N LYS A 158 2.85 -25.14 -33.50
CA LYS A 158 3.70 -26.27 -33.88
C LYS A 158 4.38 -25.95 -35.19
N GLY A 159 5.70 -25.78 -35.20
CA GLY A 159 6.37 -25.56 -36.48
C GLY A 159 6.13 -26.77 -37.37
N THR A 160 5.79 -26.52 -38.63
CA THR A 160 5.98 -27.54 -39.64
C THR A 160 7.48 -27.76 -39.74
N SER A 161 8.01 -28.75 -39.02
CA SER A 161 9.24 -29.40 -39.42
C SER A 161 8.96 -30.06 -40.77
N THR A 162 8.85 -29.28 -41.84
CA THR A 162 9.05 -29.75 -43.18
C THR A 162 10.55 -29.99 -43.28
N PRO A 163 11.02 -31.25 -43.23
CA PRO A 163 12.32 -31.51 -43.82
C PRO A 163 12.24 -30.98 -45.25
N THR A 164 13.20 -30.15 -45.62
CA THR A 164 13.51 -29.67 -46.96
C THR A 164 13.27 -30.77 -48.01
N THR A 165 12.02 -30.95 -48.46
CA THR A 165 11.63 -31.95 -49.46
C THR A 165 10.62 -31.39 -50.45
N LEU A 166 10.47 -30.06 -50.51
CA LEU A 166 9.88 -29.39 -51.67
C LEU A 166 10.91 -29.16 -52.80
N ALA A 167 12.19 -29.48 -52.56
CA ALA A 167 13.19 -29.58 -53.62
C ALA A 167 13.05 -30.86 -54.48
N SER A 168 12.30 -31.88 -54.02
CA SER A 168 12.16 -33.16 -54.75
C SER A 168 10.89 -33.29 -55.61
N ALA A 169 9.88 -32.44 -55.41
CA ALA A 169 8.65 -32.50 -56.20
C ALA A 169 8.79 -31.84 -57.59
N LEU A 170 9.68 -30.85 -57.74
CA LEU A 170 9.97 -30.22 -59.03
C LEU A 170 11.02 -30.99 -59.86
N GLY A 171 11.80 -31.88 -59.25
CA GLY A 171 12.76 -32.73 -59.95
C GLY A 171 12.14 -33.92 -60.71
N SER A 172 10.91 -34.33 -60.36
CA SER A 172 10.27 -35.50 -60.99
C SER A 172 9.41 -35.16 -62.22
N LEU A 173 9.06 -33.88 -62.44
CA LEU A 173 8.34 -33.46 -63.66
C LEU A 173 9.25 -33.14 -64.84
N LEU A 174 10.55 -32.91 -64.62
CA LEU A 174 11.51 -32.54 -65.67
C LEU A 174 12.10 -33.74 -66.44
N LEU A 175 11.95 -34.98 -65.95
CA LEU A 175 12.42 -36.18 -66.68
C LEU A 175 11.37 -36.83 -67.59
N ALA A 176 10.09 -36.42 -67.53
CA ALA A 176 9.04 -36.99 -68.38
C ALA A 176 8.87 -36.26 -69.73
N GLY A 177 9.58 -35.15 -69.96
CA GLY A 177 9.43 -34.29 -71.16
C GLY A 177 10.55 -34.37 -72.19
N ALA A 178 11.55 -35.26 -72.04
CA ALA A 178 12.70 -35.35 -72.94
C ALA A 178 12.68 -36.57 -73.88
N LEU A 179 11.54 -37.25 -74.00
CA LEU A 179 11.36 -38.42 -74.87
C LEU A 179 10.03 -38.29 -75.61
N LEU A 180 9.91 -37.29 -76.48
CA LEU A 180 9.01 -37.27 -77.64
C LEU A 180 9.55 -36.29 -78.69
#